data_AF-A0A359BIU8-F1
#
_entry.id   AF-A0A359BIU8-F1
#
_cell.length_a   1.000
_cell.length_b   1.000
_cell.length_c   1.000
_cell.angle_alpha   90.00
_cell.angle_beta   90.00
_cell.angle_gamma   90.00
#
_symmetry.space_group_name_H-M   'P 1'
#
loop_
_entity.id
_entity.type
_entity.pdbx_description
1 polymer ?
#
loop_
_entity_poly.entity_id
_entity_poly.type
_entity_poly.pdbx_seq_one_letter_code
_entity_poly.pdbx_strand_id
1 'polypeptide(L)'
;MYNVKQQIYLYFDKTQKSHLCSFLRSFVKQNFRLSIDEIYDEFVENQDYYLKINSSRFEFLADYLYEDEFARETKRFIGACKIYYEQKEAQRPYIEKQKEFEKEKRKFLQNVKMSKEKPTKKQLYYYEKLCKRYNIEKKDTKTLSKLDLKNEIAGIIDEHSTDCRNFNE
;
A
#
# COMPACT_ATOMS: atom_id res chain seq x y z
N MET A 1 13.54 13.82 -8.44
CA MET A 1 14.47 12.80 -7.91
C MET A 1 15.36 12.15 -8.97
N TYR A 2 14.82 11.61 -10.08
CA TYR A 2 15.61 10.87 -11.09
C TYR A 2 16.71 11.71 -11.75
N ASN A 3 16.41 12.98 -12.06
CA ASN A 3 17.37 13.91 -12.66
C ASN A 3 18.53 14.26 -11.70
N VAL A 4 18.22 14.49 -10.41
CA VAL A 4 19.25 14.76 -9.39
C VAL A 4 20.19 13.58 -9.21
N LYS A 5 19.69 12.34 -9.23
CA LYS A 5 20.53 11.13 -9.13
C LYS A 5 21.58 11.05 -10.26
N GLN A 6 21.33 11.63 -11.43
CA GLN A 6 22.30 11.62 -12.53
C GLN A 6 23.45 12.62 -12.34
N GLN A 7 23.28 13.62 -11.47
CA GLN A 7 24.18 14.78 -11.34
C GLN A 7 25.00 14.80 -10.05
N ILE A 8 24.83 13.82 -9.17
CA ILE A 8 25.53 13.73 -7.87
C ILE A 8 26.45 12.52 -7.83
N TYR A 9 27.48 12.52 -6.99
CA TYR A 9 28.35 11.39 -6.71
C TYR A 9 28.97 10.80 -7.99
N LEU A 10 29.49 11.67 -8.87
CA LEU A 10 30.08 11.22 -10.14
C LEU A 10 31.40 10.46 -9.95
N TYR A 11 32.00 10.57 -8.77
CA TYR A 11 33.21 9.88 -8.33
C TYR A 11 32.93 8.51 -7.69
N PHE A 12 31.67 8.15 -7.43
CA PHE A 12 31.31 6.82 -6.95
C PHE A 12 31.01 5.87 -8.08
N ASP A 13 31.30 4.59 -7.86
CA ASP A 13 30.81 3.56 -8.77
C ASP A 13 29.27 3.43 -8.69
N LYS A 14 28.71 2.77 -9.71
CA LYS A 14 27.26 2.62 -9.85
C LYS A 14 26.61 1.94 -8.64
N THR A 15 27.30 0.96 -8.03
CA THR A 15 26.83 0.20 -6.88
C THR A 15 26.86 1.04 -5.62
N GLN A 16 28.00 1.68 -5.31
CA GLN A 16 28.16 2.61 -4.20
C GLN A 16 27.09 3.69 -4.22
N LYS A 17 26.97 4.38 -5.36
CA LYS A 17 25.97 5.42 -5.59
C LYS A 17 24.55 4.92 -5.41
N SER A 18 24.22 3.76 -5.98
CA SER A 18 22.87 3.20 -5.85
C SER A 18 22.54 2.81 -4.41
N HIS A 19 23.51 2.23 -3.69
CA HIS A 19 23.35 1.82 -2.31
C HIS A 19 23.14 3.03 -1.39
N LEU A 20 24.00 4.05 -1.51
CA LEU A 20 23.90 5.30 -0.75
C LEU A 20 22.58 6.02 -1.03
N CYS A 21 22.18 6.18 -2.30
CA CYS A 21 20.91 6.83 -2.63
C CYS A 21 19.69 6.06 -2.06
N SER A 22 19.74 4.72 -2.03
CA SER A 22 18.66 3.90 -1.47
C SER A 22 18.56 4.10 0.05
N PHE A 23 19.71 4.11 0.73
CA PHE A 23 19.79 4.38 2.16
C PHE A 23 19.29 5.79 2.49
N LEU A 24 19.85 6.83 1.86
CA LEU A 24 19.46 8.22 2.08
C LEU A 24 17.95 8.44 1.87
N ARG A 25 17.37 7.81 0.84
CA ARG A 25 15.91 7.89 0.62
C ARG A 25 15.12 7.35 1.80
N SER A 26 15.54 6.21 2.35
CA SER A 26 14.88 5.60 3.52
C SER A 26 15.11 6.43 4.78
N PHE A 27 16.32 6.96 4.95
CA PHE A 27 16.70 7.83 6.06
C PHE A 27 15.89 9.13 6.07
N VAL A 28 15.79 9.82 4.93
CA VAL A 28 14.94 11.03 4.77
C VAL A 28 13.47 10.73 5.08
N LYS A 29 12.97 9.53 4.75
CA LYS A 29 11.60 9.14 5.07
C LYS A 29 11.38 9.00 6.58
N GLN A 30 12.35 8.45 7.30
CA GLN A 30 12.30 8.27 8.76
C GLN A 30 12.38 9.63 9.47
N ASN A 31 13.26 10.50 8.98
CA ASN A 31 13.53 11.82 9.54
C ASN A 31 12.82 12.96 8.79
N PHE A 32 11.66 12.68 8.19
CA PHE A 32 11.00 13.59 7.25
C PHE A 32 10.62 14.95 7.87
N ARG A 33 10.44 15.01 9.19
CA ARG A 33 10.10 16.23 9.94
C ARG A 33 11.28 17.18 10.12
N LEU A 34 12.51 16.68 10.04
CA LEU A 34 13.71 17.47 10.18
C LEU A 34 13.96 18.30 8.90
N SER A 35 14.67 19.41 9.05
CA SER A 35 15.16 20.22 7.94
C SER A 35 16.22 19.47 7.12
N ILE A 36 16.58 20.00 5.95
CA ILE A 36 17.58 19.36 5.08
C ILE A 36 18.94 19.29 5.80
N ASP A 37 19.31 20.35 6.50
CA ASP A 37 20.57 20.44 7.24
C ASP A 37 20.59 19.48 8.43
N GLU A 38 19.53 19.45 9.25
CA GLU A 38 19.44 18.51 10.38
C GLU A 38 19.52 17.04 9.92
N ILE A 39 18.86 16.67 8.81
CA ILE A 39 18.97 15.31 8.26
C ILE A 39 20.40 15.04 7.80
N TYR A 40 21.06 16.02 7.18
CA TYR A 40 22.44 15.85 6.74
C TYR A 40 23.40 15.70 7.92
N ASP A 41 23.26 16.52 8.96
CA ASP A 41 24.10 16.48 10.16
C ASP A 41 23.93 15.14 10.87
N GLU A 42 22.69 14.68 11.08
CA GLU A 42 22.41 13.35 11.66
C GLU A 42 22.97 12.21 10.80
N PHE A 43 22.93 12.36 9.46
CA PHE A 43 23.55 11.39 8.56
C PHE A 43 25.07 11.34 8.76
N VAL A 44 25.74 12.50 8.80
CA VAL A 44 27.20 12.60 8.97
C VAL A 44 27.63 12.04 10.32
N GLU A 45 26.97 12.43 11.41
CA GLU A 45 27.27 11.93 12.76
C GLU A 45 27.19 10.41 12.83
N ASN A 46 26.13 9.83 12.24
CA ASN A 46 25.98 8.38 12.16
C ASN A 46 27.13 7.75 11.35
N GLN A 47 27.44 8.28 10.17
CA GLN A 47 28.49 7.69 9.33
C GLN A 47 29.87 7.81 9.97
N ASP A 48 30.20 8.96 10.55
CA ASP A 48 31.47 9.18 11.25
C ASP A 48 31.64 8.20 12.42
N TYR A 49 30.59 8.01 13.23
CA TYR A 49 30.60 7.01 14.30
C TYR A 49 30.88 5.60 13.77
N TYR A 50 30.14 5.14 12.75
CA TYR A 50 30.32 3.78 12.22
C TYR A 50 31.65 3.58 11.50
N LEU A 51 32.22 4.62 10.89
CA LEU A 51 33.56 4.58 10.29
C LEU A 51 34.62 4.44 11.38
N LYS A 52 34.52 5.19 12.48
CA LYS A 52 35.47 5.11 13.62
C LYS A 52 35.53 3.74 14.27
N ILE A 53 34.39 3.05 14.37
CA ILE A 53 34.33 1.68 14.92
C ILE A 53 34.53 0.59 13.86
N ASN A 54 34.93 0.96 12.63
CA ASN A 54 35.14 0.06 11.49
C ASN A 54 33.96 -0.90 11.23
N SER A 55 32.73 -0.37 11.32
CA SER A 55 31.47 -1.11 11.13
C SER A 55 30.53 -0.36 10.15
N SER A 56 31.10 0.52 9.33
CA SER A 56 30.33 1.30 8.38
C SER A 56 29.86 0.45 7.21
N ARG A 57 28.59 0.60 6.85
CA ARG A 57 28.05 0.05 5.59
C ARG A 57 28.57 0.79 4.36
N PHE A 58 29.18 1.95 4.57
CA PHE A 58 29.69 2.83 3.54
C PHE A 58 31.15 3.20 3.86
N GLU A 59 32.02 2.19 3.95
CA GLU A 59 33.46 2.37 4.22
C GLU A 59 34.10 3.38 3.25
N PHE A 60 33.68 3.34 1.99
CA PHE A 60 34.15 4.26 0.95
C PHE A 60 33.85 5.74 1.25
N LEU A 61 33.00 6.08 2.22
CA LEU A 61 32.76 7.47 2.60
C LEU A 61 33.88 8.07 3.46
N ALA A 62 34.82 7.27 3.98
CA ALA A 62 35.93 7.77 4.78
C ALA A 62 36.67 8.94 4.09
N ASP A 63 36.85 8.84 2.76
CA ASP A 63 37.58 9.82 1.96
C ASP A 63 36.72 11.02 1.52
N TYR A 64 35.40 11.00 1.75
CA TYR A 64 34.47 11.99 1.19
C TYR A 64 33.55 12.64 2.22
N LEU A 65 33.41 12.06 3.42
CA LEU A 65 32.38 12.47 4.39
C LEU A 65 32.46 13.96 4.75
N TYR A 66 33.68 14.50 4.76
CA TYR A 66 34.00 15.89 5.11
C TYR A 66 34.25 16.79 3.90
N GLU A 67 34.06 16.29 2.68
CA GLU A 67 34.24 17.06 1.46
C GLU A 67 33.02 17.95 1.20
N ASP A 68 33.26 19.23 0.91
CA ASP A 68 32.21 20.21 0.62
C ASP A 68 31.33 19.79 -0.56
N GLU A 69 31.94 19.17 -1.58
CA GLU A 69 31.20 18.66 -2.73
C GLU A 69 30.24 17.55 -2.33
N PHE A 70 30.68 16.60 -1.50
CA PHE A 70 29.84 15.54 -0.98
C PHE A 70 28.70 16.10 -0.13
N ALA A 71 28.99 17.07 0.75
CA ALA A 71 27.98 17.75 1.55
C ALA A 71 26.89 18.39 0.69
N ARG A 72 27.31 19.19 -0.31
CA ARG A 72 26.42 19.87 -1.25
C ARG A 72 25.56 18.89 -2.05
N GLU A 73 26.16 17.83 -2.59
CA GLU A 73 25.47 16.79 -3.35
C GLU A 73 24.46 16.02 -2.49
N THR A 74 24.84 15.69 -1.25
CA THR A 74 23.99 14.98 -0.29
C THR A 74 22.78 15.81 0.10
N LYS A 75 22.98 17.08 0.49
CA LYS A 75 21.88 18.01 0.81
C LYS A 75 20.93 18.20 -0.38
N ARG A 76 21.48 18.31 -1.60
CA ARG A 76 20.67 18.37 -2.82
C ARG A 76 19.82 17.13 -3.03
N PHE A 77 20.37 15.94 -2.76
CA PHE A 77 19.62 14.69 -2.86
C PHE A 77 18.55 14.55 -1.77
N ILE A 78 18.85 14.96 -0.53
CA ILE A 78 17.91 15.02 0.59
C ILE A 78 16.71 15.90 0.24
N GLY A 79 16.96 17.12 -0.26
CA GLY A 79 15.90 18.04 -0.70
C GLY A 79 15.02 17.43 -1.80
N ALA A 80 15.62 16.76 -2.78
CA ALA A 80 14.89 16.06 -3.83
C ALA A 80 14.04 14.88 -3.30
N CYS A 81 14.48 14.23 -2.22
CA CYS A 81 13.71 13.19 -1.54
C CYS A 81 12.53 13.77 -0.75
N LYS A 82 12.70 14.92 -0.07
CA LYS A 82 11.61 15.58 0.64
C LYS A 82 10.48 15.98 -0.32
N ILE A 83 10.80 16.68 -1.41
CA ILE A 83 9.83 17.06 -2.45
C ILE A 83 9.09 15.84 -2.99
N TYR A 84 9.80 14.72 -3.21
CA TYR A 84 9.18 13.48 -3.66
C TYR A 84 8.14 12.95 -2.67
N TYR A 85 8.42 12.98 -1.37
CA TYR A 85 7.48 12.51 -0.35
C TYR A 85 6.30 13.47 -0.15
N GLU A 86 6.54 14.79 -0.21
CA GLU A 86 5.46 15.80 -0.19
C GLU A 86 4.48 15.59 -1.34
N GLN A 87 5.00 15.44 -2.55
CA GLN A 87 4.19 15.16 -3.74
C GLN A 87 3.41 13.84 -3.60
N LYS A 88 4.04 12.81 -3.02
CA LYS A 88 3.40 11.52 -2.81
C LYS A 88 2.25 11.59 -1.80
N GLU A 89 2.42 12.32 -0.71
CA GLU A 89 1.34 12.56 0.26
C GLU A 89 0.22 13.42 -0.35
N ALA A 90 0.55 14.45 -1.13
CA ALA A 90 -0.44 15.27 -1.83
C ALA A 90 -1.27 14.45 -2.85
N GLN A 91 -0.68 13.45 -3.48
CA GLN A 91 -1.36 12.55 -4.43
C GLN A 91 -2.17 11.44 -3.76
N ARG A 92 -1.93 11.17 -2.47
CA ARG A 92 -2.59 10.11 -1.71
C ARG A 92 -4.12 10.11 -1.81
N PRO A 93 -4.85 11.24 -1.62
CA PRO A 93 -6.31 11.24 -1.71
C PRO A 93 -6.82 10.86 -3.10
N TYR A 94 -6.11 11.24 -4.16
CA TYR A 94 -6.47 10.86 -5.53
C TYR A 94 -6.28 9.36 -5.75
N ILE A 95 -5.16 8.80 -5.29
CA ILE A 95 -4.86 7.36 -5.38
C ILE A 95 -5.91 6.54 -4.61
N GLU A 96 -6.32 7.00 -3.42
CA GLU A 96 -7.33 6.34 -2.61
C GLU A 96 -8.70 6.34 -3.31
N LYS A 97 -9.14 7.49 -3.84
CA LYS A 97 -10.38 7.59 -4.64
C LYS A 97 -10.35 6.70 -5.88
N GLN A 98 -9.22 6.65 -6.59
CA GLN A 98 -9.07 5.79 -7.77
C GLN A 98 -9.17 4.30 -7.41
N LYS A 99 -8.53 3.88 -6.31
CA LYS A 99 -8.62 2.49 -5.82
C LYS A 99 -10.05 2.11 -5.44
N GLU A 100 -10.78 3.02 -4.80
CA GLU A 100 -12.18 2.81 -4.43
C GLU A 100 -13.05 2.67 -5.68
N PHE A 101 -12.93 3.58 -6.63
CA PHE A 101 -13.63 3.51 -7.91
C PHE A 101 -13.36 2.21 -8.67
N GLU A 102 -12.11 1.76 -8.74
CA GLU A 102 -11.76 0.48 -9.37
C GLU A 102 -12.33 -0.74 -8.61
N LYS A 103 -12.45 -0.66 -7.29
CA LYS A 103 -13.09 -1.70 -6.48
C LYS A 103 -14.59 -1.75 -6.77
N GLU A 104 -15.25 -0.61 -6.84
CA GLU A 104 -16.67 -0.51 -7.20
C GLU A 104 -16.94 -1.01 -8.61
N LYS A 105 -16.13 -0.59 -9.59
CA LYS A 105 -16.22 -1.06 -10.97
C LYS A 105 -16.08 -2.57 -11.07
N ARG A 106 -15.14 -3.18 -10.34
CA ARG A 106 -14.99 -4.64 -10.29
C ARG A 106 -16.20 -5.34 -9.69
N LYS A 107 -16.74 -4.83 -8.59
CA LYS A 107 -17.98 -5.35 -7.98
C LYS A 107 -19.16 -5.24 -8.94
N PHE A 108 -19.31 -4.11 -9.60
CA PHE A 108 -20.36 -3.87 -10.58
C PHE A 108 -20.28 -4.87 -11.73
N LEU A 109 -19.11 -5.03 -12.36
CA LEU A 109 -18.91 -5.99 -13.45
C LEU A 109 -19.18 -7.44 -13.00
N GLN A 110 -18.79 -7.79 -11.78
CA GLN A 110 -19.11 -9.09 -11.20
C GLN A 110 -20.63 -9.29 -11.04
N ASN A 111 -21.33 -8.28 -10.55
CA ASN A 111 -22.79 -8.31 -10.39
C ASN A 111 -23.50 -8.42 -11.75
N VAL A 112 -23.07 -7.65 -12.75
CA VAL A 112 -23.59 -7.74 -14.13
C VAL A 112 -23.36 -9.13 -14.73
N LYS A 113 -22.23 -9.77 -14.43
CA LYS A 113 -22.00 -11.15 -14.85
C LYS A 113 -22.96 -12.12 -14.16
N MET A 114 -23.12 -11.99 -12.84
CA MET A 114 -24.02 -12.85 -12.05
C MET A 114 -25.49 -12.64 -12.39
N SER A 115 -25.93 -11.44 -12.77
CA SER A 115 -27.32 -11.20 -13.14
C SER A 115 -27.73 -11.90 -14.45
N LYS A 116 -26.76 -12.27 -15.28
CA LYS A 116 -26.98 -13.03 -16.53
C LYS A 116 -26.85 -14.54 -16.35
N GLU A 117 -26.30 -15.00 -15.23
CA GLU A 117 -26.07 -16.42 -14.95
C GLU A 117 -27.26 -17.03 -14.19
N LYS A 118 -27.55 -18.30 -14.43
CA LYS A 118 -28.51 -19.06 -13.61
C LYS A 118 -27.93 -19.37 -12.23
N PRO A 119 -28.77 -19.46 -11.18
CA PRO A 119 -28.34 -19.85 -9.86
C PRO A 119 -27.59 -21.18 -9.83
N THR A 120 -26.54 -21.26 -9.03
CA THR A 120 -25.77 -22.51 -8.90
C THR A 120 -26.51 -23.50 -8.00
N LYS A 121 -26.25 -24.81 -8.19
CA LYS A 121 -26.82 -25.88 -7.36
C LYS A 121 -26.55 -25.68 -5.85
N LYS A 122 -25.36 -25.17 -5.51
CA LYS A 122 -25.00 -24.86 -4.11
C LYS A 122 -25.83 -23.72 -3.52
N GLN A 123 -26.09 -22.66 -4.29
CA GLN A 123 -26.93 -21.55 -3.84
C GLN A 123 -28.38 -22.00 -3.64
N LEU A 124 -28.92 -22.79 -4.58
CA LEU A 124 -30.27 -23.35 -4.45
C LEU A 124 -30.38 -24.24 -3.20
N TYR A 125 -29.45 -25.18 -3.01
CA TYR A 125 -29.42 -26.04 -1.82
C TYR A 125 -29.36 -25.22 -0.52
N TYR A 126 -28.50 -24.20 -0.47
CA TYR A 126 -28.35 -23.36 0.71
C TYR A 126 -29.60 -22.52 0.99
N TYR A 127 -30.19 -21.91 -0.04
CA TYR A 127 -31.47 -21.20 0.06
C TYR A 127 -32.59 -22.11 0.58
N GLU A 128 -32.72 -23.32 0.03
CA GLU A 128 -33.73 -24.27 0.51
C GLU A 128 -33.56 -24.64 1.98
N LYS A 129 -32.31 -24.77 2.45
CA LYS A 129 -32.01 -25.05 3.85
C LYS A 129 -32.40 -23.87 4.75
N LEU A 130 -32.14 -22.64 4.31
CA LEU A 130 -32.53 -21.43 5.04
C LEU A 130 -34.07 -21.28 5.11
N CYS A 131 -34.77 -21.48 3.99
CA CYS A 131 -36.24 -21.44 3.97
C CYS A 131 -36.86 -22.48 4.91
N LYS A 132 -36.32 -23.71 4.96
CA LYS A 132 -36.78 -24.73 5.91
C LYS A 132 -36.51 -24.36 7.36
N ARG A 133 -35.35 -23.76 7.65
CA ARG A 133 -34.93 -23.40 9.01
C ARG A 133 -35.80 -22.29 9.61
N TYR A 134 -36.08 -21.26 8.83
CA TYR A 134 -36.82 -20.08 9.28
C TYR A 134 -38.30 -20.11 8.84
N ASN A 135 -38.77 -21.24 8.33
CA ASN A 135 -40.13 -21.46 7.84
C ASN A 135 -40.61 -20.37 6.84
N ILE A 136 -39.73 -20.01 5.90
CA ILE A 136 -39.99 -18.99 4.87
C ILE A 136 -40.58 -19.67 3.63
N GLU A 137 -41.62 -19.04 3.05
CA GLU A 137 -42.21 -19.50 1.80
C GLU A 137 -41.20 -19.41 0.64
N LYS A 138 -41.07 -20.51 -0.11
CA LYS A 138 -40.10 -20.59 -1.22
C LYS A 138 -40.59 -19.81 -2.43
N LYS A 139 -39.83 -18.81 -2.86
CA LYS A 139 -40.04 -18.13 -4.14
C LYS A 139 -39.68 -19.05 -5.32
N ASP A 140 -40.27 -18.82 -6.49
CA ASP A 140 -39.92 -19.57 -7.71
C ASP A 140 -38.48 -19.24 -8.15
N THR A 141 -37.57 -20.18 -7.93
CA THR A 141 -36.16 -20.02 -8.25
C THR A 141 -35.81 -20.17 -9.73
N LYS A 142 -36.79 -20.52 -10.59
CA LYS A 142 -36.56 -20.72 -12.04
C LYS A 142 -36.39 -19.42 -12.82
N THR A 143 -36.97 -18.33 -12.32
CA THR A 143 -36.92 -17.00 -12.93
C THR A 143 -35.80 -16.12 -12.35
N LEU A 144 -35.22 -16.51 -11.21
CA LEU A 144 -34.18 -15.75 -10.52
C LEU A 144 -32.81 -15.90 -11.19
N SER A 145 -32.05 -14.80 -11.26
CA SER A 145 -30.63 -14.86 -11.61
C SER A 145 -29.79 -15.31 -10.41
N LYS A 146 -28.53 -15.65 -10.69
CA LYS A 146 -27.53 -15.97 -9.67
C LYS A 146 -27.29 -14.81 -8.71
N LEU A 147 -27.42 -13.56 -9.18
CA LEU A 147 -27.33 -12.37 -8.34
C LEU A 147 -28.55 -12.24 -7.44
N ASP A 148 -29.75 -12.43 -7.99
CA ASP A 148 -31.01 -12.28 -7.22
C ASP A 148 -31.07 -13.30 -6.09
N LEU A 149 -30.77 -14.58 -6.38
CA LEU A 149 -30.75 -15.60 -5.34
C LEU A 149 -29.66 -15.34 -4.28
N LYS A 150 -28.53 -14.74 -4.67
CA LYS A 150 -27.48 -14.34 -3.72
C LYS A 150 -27.96 -13.22 -2.80
N ASN A 151 -28.67 -12.23 -3.33
CA ASN A 151 -29.21 -11.11 -2.55
C ASN A 151 -30.32 -11.58 -1.59
N GLU A 152 -31.19 -12.49 -2.04
CA GLU A 152 -32.23 -13.10 -1.20
C GLU A 152 -31.63 -13.91 -0.04
N ILE A 153 -30.62 -14.74 -0.32
CA ILE A 153 -29.88 -15.47 0.72
C ILE A 153 -29.25 -14.50 1.73
N ALA A 154 -28.63 -13.41 1.25
CA ALA A 154 -28.01 -12.41 2.12
C ALA A 154 -29.05 -11.70 2.99
N GLY A 155 -30.19 -11.30 2.42
CA GLY A 155 -31.28 -10.68 3.17
C GLY A 155 -31.82 -11.58 4.28
N ILE A 156 -32.07 -12.87 3.98
CA ILE A 156 -32.50 -13.84 5.00
C ILE A 156 -31.45 -13.98 6.13
N ILE A 157 -30.16 -13.98 5.79
CA ILE A 157 -29.10 -14.06 6.80
C ILE A 157 -29.07 -12.78 7.66
N ASP A 158 -29.17 -11.61 7.05
CA ASP A 158 -29.10 -10.33 7.77
C ASP A 158 -30.32 -10.14 8.68
N GLU A 159 -31.52 -10.49 8.22
CA GLU A 159 -32.77 -10.45 8.99
C GLU A 159 -32.74 -11.41 10.20
N HIS A 160 -32.13 -12.59 10.03
CA HIS A 160 -31.99 -13.59 11.09
C HIS A 160 -30.59 -13.59 11.74
N SER A 161 -29.82 -12.51 11.59
CA SER A 161 -28.43 -12.42 12.10
C SER A 161 -28.36 -12.39 13.63
N THR A 162 -29.42 -11.93 14.30
CA THR A 162 -29.57 -12.02 15.76
C THR A 162 -29.82 -13.45 16.25
N ASP A 163 -30.49 -14.29 15.46
CA ASP A 163 -30.71 -15.71 15.78
C ASP A 163 -29.44 -16.56 15.56
N CYS A 164 -28.46 -16.02 14.82
CA CYS A 164 -27.18 -16.67 14.56
C CYS A 164 -26.15 -16.53 15.70
N ARG A 165 -26.45 -15.79 16.79
CA ARG A 165 -25.58 -15.68 17.97
C ARG A 165 -25.62 -16.89 18.92
N ASN A 166 -26.52 -17.84 18.72
CA ASN A 166 -26.65 -19.03 19.58
C ASN A 166 -25.98 -20.28 18.98
N PHE A 167 -24.71 -20.20 18.60
CA PHE A 167 -23.93 -21.40 18.27
C PHE A 167 -22.47 -21.24 18.70
N ASN A 168 -22.24 -21.37 20.01
CA ASN A 168 -21.06 -21.99 20.62
C ASN A 168 -21.40 -22.33 22.09
N GLU A 169 -22.34 -23.25 22.28
CA GLU A 169 -22.40 -24.15 23.45
C GLU A 169 -22.79 -25.54 22.95
#